data_AF-A0A5B9E494-F1
#
_entry.id   AF-A0A5B9E494-F1
#
_cell.length_a   1.000
_cell.length_b   1.000
_cell.length_c   1.000
_cell.angle_alpha   90.00
_cell.angle_beta   90.00
_cell.angle_gamma   90.00
#
_symmetry.space_group_name_H-M   'P 1'
#
loop_
_entity.id
_entity.type
_entity.pdbx_description
1 polymer ?
#
loop_
_entity_poly.entity_id
_entity_poly.type
_entity_poly.pdbx_seq_one_letter_code
_entity_poly.pdbx_strand_id
1 'polypeptide(L)'
;MVRRFLADVWTAMPGYIVDFDPATCTATVQLGVQAIVSIPDGSSQNVPITVLPDVPVMFPRGGGCALTFPVRAGDECLVVFGARSCGGWKQSGGSQVQSAPGRMHSLSDGFALLGTSSQPHVIGSLSTTTTQLRSDDGATFVELDPAGQMVHVKAPGGMTIDANVQVNGTVTASQDITSTGGDVKAGSISLKTHVHSGVQSGSSNSGQPV
;
A
#
# COMPACT_ATOMS: atom_id res chain seq x y z
N MET A 1 -37.73 9.44 -20.61
CA MET A 1 -38.09 8.87 -19.29
C MET A 1 -36.92 8.06 -18.70
N VAL A 2 -36.39 7.03 -19.37
CA VAL A 2 -35.28 6.18 -18.86
C VAL A 2 -33.98 6.94 -18.52
N ARG A 3 -33.55 7.89 -19.36
CA ARG A 3 -32.33 8.69 -19.10
C ARG A 3 -32.39 9.49 -17.79
N ARG A 4 -33.58 9.93 -17.36
CA ARG A 4 -33.76 10.70 -16.13
C ARG A 4 -33.64 9.80 -14.90
N PHE A 5 -34.20 8.59 -14.96
CA PHE A 5 -34.02 7.60 -13.89
C PHE A 5 -32.56 7.18 -13.71
N LEU A 6 -31.81 7.03 -14.81
CA LEU A 6 -30.39 6.69 -14.74
C LEU A 6 -29.52 7.80 -14.13
N ALA A 7 -29.95 9.06 -14.22
CA ALA A 7 -29.25 10.17 -13.58
C ALA A 7 -29.31 10.11 -12.04
N ASP A 8 -30.32 9.43 -11.49
CA ASP A 8 -30.51 9.24 -10.04
C ASP A 8 -29.88 7.93 -9.52
N VAL A 9 -29.24 7.14 -10.39
CA VAL A 9 -28.59 5.86 -10.04
C VAL A 9 -27.09 6.06 -9.96
N TRP A 10 -26.57 6.19 -8.73
CA TRP A 10 -25.13 6.28 -8.49
C TRP A 10 -24.48 4.89 -8.54
N THR A 11 -23.45 4.72 -9.37
CA THR A 11 -22.78 3.44 -9.60
C THR A 11 -21.33 3.47 -9.13
N ALA A 12 -20.51 4.31 -9.76
CA ALA A 12 -19.16 4.61 -9.31
C ALA A 12 -18.71 5.99 -9.82
N MET A 13 -17.88 6.67 -9.05
CA MET A 13 -17.31 7.97 -9.43
C MET A 13 -15.87 8.12 -8.91
N PRO A 14 -14.97 8.76 -9.69
CA PRO A 14 -13.65 9.10 -9.19
C PRO A 14 -13.77 10.18 -8.11
N GLY A 15 -12.84 10.16 -7.17
CA GLY A 15 -12.73 11.14 -6.10
C GLY A 15 -11.36 11.11 -5.46
N TYR A 16 -11.20 11.88 -4.39
CA TYR A 16 -9.97 11.94 -3.62
C TYR A 16 -10.27 11.97 -2.12
N ILE A 17 -9.33 11.44 -1.34
CA ILE A 17 -9.39 11.43 0.11
C ILE A 17 -9.22 12.87 0.62
N VAL A 18 -10.16 13.35 1.41
CA VAL A 18 -10.06 14.61 2.15
C VAL A 18 -9.42 14.36 3.52
N ASP A 19 -9.82 13.27 4.18
CA ASP A 19 -9.29 12.84 5.48
C ASP A 19 -9.45 11.33 5.64
N PHE A 20 -8.62 10.70 6.48
CA PHE A 20 -8.63 9.25 6.73
C PHE A 20 -8.49 8.93 8.22
N ASP A 21 -9.42 8.12 8.74
CA ASP A 21 -9.36 7.59 10.09
C ASP A 21 -8.84 6.13 10.07
N PRO A 22 -7.59 5.89 10.53
CA PRO A 22 -7.01 4.55 10.56
C PRO A 22 -7.63 3.63 11.63
N ALA A 23 -8.33 4.16 12.63
CA ALA A 23 -8.96 3.35 13.67
C ALA A 23 -10.23 2.65 13.15
N THR A 24 -10.98 3.34 12.28
CA THR A 24 -12.21 2.83 11.67
C THR A 24 -12.03 2.35 10.23
N CYS A 25 -10.86 2.60 9.63
CA CYS A 25 -10.57 2.35 8.22
C CYS A 25 -11.59 3.03 7.28
N THR A 26 -12.00 4.25 7.63
CA THR A 26 -12.92 5.05 6.82
C THR A 26 -12.29 6.38 6.41
N ALA A 27 -12.79 6.96 5.32
CA ALA A 27 -12.34 8.23 4.79
C ALA A 27 -13.49 9.20 4.59
N THR A 28 -13.18 10.49 4.68
CA THR A 28 -13.99 11.54 4.07
C THR A 28 -13.54 11.69 2.62
N VAL A 29 -14.45 11.57 1.66
CA VAL A 29 -14.13 11.58 0.22
C VAL A 29 -14.88 12.68 -0.51
N GLN A 30 -14.17 13.45 -1.34
CA GLN A 30 -14.79 14.39 -2.28
C GLN A 30 -14.78 13.77 -3.68
N LEU A 31 -15.93 13.77 -4.35
CA LEU A 31 -16.01 13.32 -5.74
C LEU A 31 -15.35 14.35 -6.67
N GLY A 32 -14.61 13.85 -7.66
CA GLY A 32 -13.85 14.65 -8.64
C GLY A 32 -14.71 15.19 -9.79
N VAL A 33 -16.01 14.92 -9.79
CA VAL A 33 -16.99 15.42 -10.76
C VAL A 33 -18.03 16.31 -10.08
N GLN A 34 -18.49 17.33 -10.80
CA GLN A 34 -19.51 18.27 -10.32
C GLN A 34 -20.89 17.84 -10.81
N ALA A 35 -21.92 18.08 -10.00
CA ALA A 35 -23.31 17.94 -10.41
C ALA A 35 -23.76 19.20 -11.19
N ILE A 36 -24.63 19.01 -12.17
CA ILE A 36 -25.30 20.10 -12.87
C ILE A 36 -26.65 20.33 -12.19
N VAL A 37 -26.85 21.52 -11.62
CA VAL A 37 -28.12 21.91 -10.98
C VAL A 37 -28.80 23.01 -11.78
N SER A 38 -30.12 22.89 -11.98
CA SER A 38 -30.92 23.99 -12.55
C SER A 38 -31.26 24.98 -11.45
N ILE A 39 -31.03 26.26 -11.71
CA ILE A 39 -31.34 27.35 -10.78
C ILE A 39 -32.63 28.07 -11.19
N PRO A 40 -33.30 28.82 -10.28
CA PRO A 40 -34.63 29.38 -10.51
C PRO A 40 -34.75 30.32 -11.71
N ASP A 41 -33.65 30.91 -12.18
CA ASP A 41 -33.59 31.77 -13.37
C ASP A 41 -33.63 30.99 -14.70
N GLY A 42 -33.67 29.65 -14.65
CA GLY A 42 -33.72 28.77 -15.81
C GLY A 42 -32.35 28.35 -16.37
N SER A 43 -31.25 28.86 -15.81
CA SER A 43 -29.89 28.44 -16.17
C SER A 43 -29.41 27.23 -15.35
N SER A 44 -28.24 26.70 -15.72
CA SER A 44 -27.61 25.55 -15.06
C SER A 44 -26.26 25.93 -14.48
N GLN A 45 -25.95 25.44 -13.29
CA GLN A 45 -24.67 25.66 -12.62
C GLN A 45 -24.00 24.32 -12.29
N ASN A 46 -22.68 24.26 -12.45
CA ASN A 46 -21.88 23.15 -11.93
C ASN A 46 -21.56 23.40 -10.46
N VAL A 47 -21.88 22.43 -9.60
CA VAL A 47 -21.61 22.50 -8.16
C VAL A 47 -20.90 21.23 -7.69
N PRO A 48 -19.93 21.32 -6.77
CA PRO A 48 -19.36 20.14 -6.14
C PRO A 48 -20.46 19.28 -5.52
N ILE A 49 -20.40 17.97 -5.75
CA ILE A 49 -21.23 17.01 -5.03
C ILE A 49 -20.77 17.01 -3.56
N THR A 50 -21.72 16.92 -2.64
CA THR A 50 -21.45 16.87 -1.19
C THR A 50 -20.36 15.84 -0.86
N VAL A 51 -19.47 16.20 0.06
CA VAL A 51 -18.48 15.29 0.63
C VAL A 51 -19.14 14.05 1.21
N LEU A 52 -18.50 12.90 1.04
CA LEU A 52 -18.97 11.62 1.52
C LEU A 52 -18.24 11.30 2.83
N PRO A 53 -18.90 11.36 4.00
CA PRO A 53 -18.29 10.98 5.26
C PRO A 53 -18.26 9.46 5.44
N ASP A 54 -17.34 8.99 6.27
CA ASP A 54 -17.22 7.61 6.73
C ASP A 54 -17.23 6.56 5.61
N VAL A 55 -16.62 6.83 4.45
CA VAL A 55 -16.55 5.88 3.34
C VAL A 55 -15.53 4.79 3.69
N PRO A 56 -15.90 3.49 3.79
CA PRO A 56 -14.93 2.43 4.04
C PRO A 56 -13.87 2.36 2.95
N VAL A 57 -12.60 2.33 3.34
CA VAL A 57 -11.47 2.20 2.43
C VAL A 57 -11.15 0.72 2.22
N MET A 58 -11.12 0.30 0.96
CA MET A 58 -10.84 -1.08 0.57
C MET A 58 -9.33 -1.32 0.45
N PHE A 59 -8.82 -2.22 1.29
CA PHE A 59 -7.48 -2.80 1.15
C PHE A 59 -7.59 -4.23 0.59
N PRO A 60 -6.71 -4.66 -0.33
CA PRO A 60 -6.62 -6.06 -0.72
C PRO A 60 -6.36 -6.94 0.50
N ARG A 61 -7.33 -7.78 0.88
CA ARG A 61 -7.26 -8.60 2.10
C ARG A 61 -8.06 -9.91 1.98
N GLY A 62 -7.64 -10.92 2.71
CA GLY A 62 -8.27 -12.25 2.76
C GLY A 62 -7.38 -13.25 3.48
N GLY A 63 -7.97 -14.34 4.01
CA GLY A 63 -7.20 -15.41 4.65
C GLY A 63 -6.35 -15.00 5.87
N GLY A 64 -6.65 -13.86 6.50
CA GLY A 64 -5.86 -13.31 7.61
C GLY A 64 -4.74 -12.36 7.21
N CYS A 65 -4.55 -12.10 5.91
CA CYS A 65 -3.54 -11.19 5.38
C CYS A 65 -4.17 -9.93 4.78
N ALA A 66 -3.42 -8.82 4.75
CA ALA A 66 -3.81 -7.57 4.11
C ALA A 66 -2.60 -6.85 3.51
N LEU A 67 -2.79 -6.25 2.33
CA LEU A 67 -1.89 -5.24 1.78
C LEU A 67 -2.45 -3.86 2.13
N THR A 68 -1.75 -3.14 3.00
CA THR A 68 -2.18 -1.82 3.49
C THR A 68 -1.36 -0.71 2.82
N PHE A 69 -1.96 0.48 2.75
CA PHE A 69 -1.32 1.68 2.21
C PHE A 69 -1.40 2.82 3.24
N PRO A 70 -0.41 3.71 3.30
CA PRO A 70 -0.43 4.88 4.19
C PRO A 70 -1.33 5.98 3.60
N VAL A 71 -2.65 5.77 3.65
CA VAL A 71 -3.66 6.67 3.09
C VAL A 71 -3.55 8.07 3.68
N ARG A 72 -3.59 9.08 2.82
CA ARG A 72 -3.54 10.50 3.21
C ARG A 72 -4.47 11.36 2.36
N ALA A 73 -4.69 12.60 2.82
CA ALA A 73 -5.38 13.60 2.03
C ALA A 73 -4.71 13.80 0.66
N GLY A 74 -5.54 13.88 -0.39
CA GLY A 74 -5.11 14.00 -1.78
C GLY A 74 -4.95 12.68 -2.52
N ASP A 75 -4.90 11.53 -1.85
CA ASP A 75 -4.85 10.24 -2.52
C ASP A 75 -6.13 10.02 -3.34
N GLU A 76 -5.99 9.55 -4.58
CA GLU A 76 -7.13 9.36 -5.49
C GLU A 76 -7.74 7.96 -5.37
N CYS A 77 -9.06 7.90 -5.54
CA CYS A 77 -9.83 6.68 -5.38
C CYS A 77 -11.04 6.63 -6.32
N LEU A 78 -11.53 5.42 -6.56
CA LEU A 78 -12.83 5.18 -7.16
C LEU A 78 -13.81 4.86 -6.04
N VAL A 79 -14.87 5.66 -5.92
CA VAL A 79 -15.97 5.36 -5.02
C VAL A 79 -16.97 4.49 -5.76
N VAL A 80 -17.22 3.28 -5.27
CA VAL A 80 -18.27 2.38 -5.78
C VAL A 80 -19.45 2.43 -4.82
N PHE A 81 -20.65 2.67 -5.36
CA PHE A 81 -21.87 2.79 -4.56
C PHE A 81 -22.62 1.45 -4.49
N GLY A 82 -23.02 1.09 -3.28
CA GLY A 82 -23.80 -0.11 -3.02
C GLY A 82 -25.19 -0.04 -3.67
N ALA A 83 -25.65 -1.18 -4.17
CA ALA A 83 -27.01 -1.29 -4.73
C ALA A 83 -28.11 -1.14 -3.66
N ARG A 84 -27.78 -1.32 -2.37
CA ARG A 84 -28.69 -1.25 -1.21
C ARG A 84 -27.97 -0.62 -0.04
N SER A 85 -28.73 -0.15 0.95
CA SER A 85 -28.18 0.39 2.19
C SER A 85 -27.26 -0.63 2.88
N CYS A 86 -25.98 -0.30 3.02
CA CYS A 86 -24.96 -1.17 3.63
C CYS A 86 -24.56 -0.77 5.05
N GLY A 87 -25.19 0.28 5.60
CA GLY A 87 -24.87 0.82 6.94
C GLY A 87 -24.92 -0.21 8.06
N GLY A 88 -25.92 -1.10 8.07
CA GLY A 88 -26.00 -2.18 9.07
C GLY A 88 -24.81 -3.15 8.99
N TRP A 89 -24.41 -3.54 7.78
CA TRP A 89 -23.21 -4.37 7.57
C TRP A 89 -21.94 -3.63 7.97
N LYS A 90 -21.83 -2.34 7.63
CA LYS A 90 -20.68 -1.51 8.01
C LYS A 90 -20.51 -1.43 9.53
N GLN A 91 -21.61 -1.32 10.27
CA GLN A 91 -21.58 -1.24 11.74
C GLN A 91 -21.28 -2.60 12.41
N SER A 92 -21.91 -3.67 11.93
CA SER A 92 -22.01 -4.92 12.71
C SER A 92 -21.41 -6.15 12.02
N GLY A 93 -20.97 -6.03 10.76
CA GLY A 93 -20.57 -7.16 9.92
C GLY A 93 -21.69 -8.20 9.72
N GLY A 94 -21.36 -9.34 9.11
CA GLY A 94 -22.32 -10.46 8.95
C GLY A 94 -23.54 -10.14 8.07
N SER A 95 -24.59 -10.98 8.17
CA SER A 95 -25.85 -10.76 7.47
C SER A 95 -26.73 -9.78 8.25
N GLN A 96 -27.08 -8.65 7.63
CA GLN A 96 -27.78 -7.54 8.30
C GLN A 96 -29.06 -7.16 7.56
N VAL A 97 -30.04 -6.63 8.30
CA VAL A 97 -31.24 -6.03 7.71
C VAL A 97 -30.86 -4.70 7.06
N GLN A 98 -31.54 -4.35 5.96
CA GLN A 98 -31.34 -3.05 5.32
C GLN A 98 -31.82 -1.92 6.24
N SER A 99 -30.87 -1.15 6.77
CA SER A 99 -31.14 0.01 7.65
C SER A 99 -32.03 1.08 6.99
N ALA A 100 -32.06 1.14 5.66
CA ALA A 100 -32.92 2.04 4.89
C ALA A 100 -33.34 1.35 3.58
N PRO A 101 -34.42 0.56 3.57
CA PRO A 101 -34.78 -0.31 2.43
C PRO A 101 -35.14 0.46 1.15
N GLY A 102 -35.61 1.71 1.27
CA GLY A 102 -35.87 2.59 0.13
C GLY A 102 -34.61 3.22 -0.48
N ARG A 103 -33.44 3.07 0.17
CA ARG A 103 -32.17 3.64 -0.30
C ARG A 103 -31.46 2.65 -1.21
N MET A 104 -31.36 3.01 -2.48
CA MET A 104 -30.73 2.22 -3.53
C MET A 104 -29.76 3.11 -4.29
N HIS A 105 -28.55 2.62 -4.58
CA HIS A 105 -27.57 3.34 -5.39
C HIS A 105 -27.31 4.77 -4.88
N SER A 106 -27.11 4.93 -3.57
CA SER A 106 -27.01 6.25 -2.92
C SER A 106 -25.57 6.65 -2.66
N LEU A 107 -25.30 7.96 -2.71
CA LEU A 107 -24.03 8.56 -2.28
C LEU A 107 -23.62 8.17 -0.85
N SER A 108 -24.57 7.83 0.02
CA SER A 108 -24.30 7.44 1.41
C SER A 108 -23.76 6.01 1.57
N ASP A 109 -23.81 5.17 0.54
CA ASP A 109 -23.42 3.76 0.61
C ASP A 109 -22.18 3.50 -0.29
N GLY A 110 -21.18 4.38 -0.20
CA GLY A 110 -19.94 4.30 -0.99
C GLY A 110 -18.86 3.42 -0.35
N PHE A 111 -17.96 2.90 -1.19
CA PHE A 111 -16.74 2.20 -0.82
C PHE A 111 -15.57 2.79 -1.63
N ALA A 112 -14.48 3.18 -0.97
CA ALA A 112 -13.34 3.78 -1.64
C ALA A 112 -12.31 2.72 -2.04
N LEU A 113 -12.06 2.57 -3.35
CA LEU A 113 -11.01 1.74 -3.90
C LEU A 113 -9.83 2.65 -4.26
N LEU A 114 -8.72 2.48 -3.55
CA LEU A 114 -7.51 3.29 -3.76
C LEU A 114 -6.80 2.93 -5.06
N GLY A 115 -6.08 3.91 -5.62
CA GLY A 115 -5.11 3.67 -6.69
C GLY A 115 -5.62 3.94 -8.11
N THR A 116 -6.84 4.47 -8.28
CA THR A 116 -7.23 5.08 -9.56
C THR A 116 -6.59 6.45 -9.68
N SER A 117 -5.77 6.67 -10.71
CA SER A 117 -5.09 7.94 -10.92
C SER A 117 -5.70 8.75 -12.07
N SER A 118 -5.85 10.05 -11.86
CA SER A 118 -6.00 11.04 -12.91
C SER A 118 -4.67 11.28 -13.64
N GLN A 119 -4.71 11.92 -14.80
CA GLN A 119 -3.50 12.17 -15.61
C GLN A 119 -2.39 12.93 -14.85
N PRO A 120 -2.70 13.95 -14.02
CA PRO A 120 -1.68 14.61 -13.19
C PRO A 120 -1.04 13.73 -12.11
N HIS A 121 -1.69 12.65 -11.67
CA HIS A 121 -1.25 11.80 -10.56
C HIS A 121 -0.88 10.37 -11.01
N VAL A 122 -0.61 10.17 -12.30
CA VAL A 122 -0.14 8.87 -12.80
C VAL A 122 1.20 8.51 -12.17
N ILE A 123 1.39 7.22 -11.86
CA ILE A 123 2.67 6.70 -11.40
C ILE A 123 3.64 6.70 -12.58
N GLY A 124 4.72 7.45 -12.46
CA GLY A 124 5.77 7.54 -13.49
C GLY A 124 6.72 6.33 -13.48
N SER A 125 7.39 6.12 -14.61
CA SER A 125 8.49 5.14 -14.73
C SER A 125 8.11 3.74 -14.22
N LEU A 126 6.91 3.28 -14.54
CA LEU A 126 6.47 1.92 -14.25
C LEU A 126 7.32 0.92 -15.03
N SER A 127 7.68 -0.19 -14.37
CA SER A 127 8.26 -1.32 -15.08
C SER A 127 7.23 -1.96 -15.99
N THR A 128 7.64 -2.30 -17.21
CA THR A 128 6.81 -3.04 -18.18
C THR A 128 7.14 -4.53 -18.23
N THR A 129 8.15 -4.97 -17.47
CA THR A 129 8.67 -6.35 -17.49
C THR A 129 8.71 -7.02 -16.12
N THR A 130 8.61 -6.24 -15.03
CA THR A 130 8.70 -6.73 -13.65
C THR A 130 7.52 -6.21 -12.82
N THR A 131 7.14 -6.96 -11.78
CA THR A 131 6.10 -6.56 -10.84
C THR A 131 6.75 -5.85 -9.65
N GLN A 132 6.21 -4.71 -9.21
CA GLN A 132 6.79 -3.93 -8.12
C GLN A 132 5.75 -3.58 -7.03
N LEU A 133 6.11 -3.78 -5.76
CA LEU A 133 5.54 -3.03 -4.63
C LEU A 133 6.51 -1.88 -4.35
N ARG A 134 6.10 -0.63 -4.59
CA ARG A 134 7.02 0.51 -4.67
C ARG A 134 6.45 1.81 -4.11
N SER A 135 7.34 2.75 -3.83
CA SER A 135 7.01 4.17 -3.75
C SER A 135 6.70 4.74 -5.15
N ASP A 136 5.87 5.78 -5.20
CA ASP A 136 5.46 6.41 -6.47
C ASP A 136 6.67 6.91 -7.27
N ASP A 137 7.67 7.48 -6.59
CA ASP A 137 8.93 7.93 -7.19
C ASP A 137 9.85 6.79 -7.68
N GLY A 138 9.55 5.54 -7.33
CA GLY A 138 10.35 4.36 -7.69
C GLY A 138 11.69 4.25 -6.99
N ALA A 139 11.94 5.04 -5.95
CA ALA A 139 13.19 5.02 -5.20
C ALA A 139 13.30 3.78 -4.29
N THR A 140 12.17 3.33 -3.73
CA THR A 140 12.10 2.18 -2.82
C THR A 140 11.11 1.16 -3.34
N PHE A 141 11.53 -0.11 -3.47
CA PHE A 141 10.65 -1.18 -3.93
C PHE A 141 11.10 -2.59 -3.55
N VAL A 142 10.15 -3.52 -3.59
CA VAL A 142 10.36 -4.96 -3.77
C VAL A 142 9.86 -5.32 -5.16
N GLU A 143 10.74 -5.93 -5.96
CA GLU A 143 10.52 -6.24 -7.37
C GLU A 143 10.65 -7.73 -7.62
N LEU A 144 9.70 -8.28 -8.39
CA LEU A 144 9.72 -9.64 -8.88
C LEU A 144 9.96 -9.61 -10.40
N ASP A 145 11.06 -10.24 -10.83
CA ASP A 145 11.42 -10.40 -12.25
C ASP A 145 11.28 -11.88 -12.65
N PRO A 146 10.19 -12.28 -13.33
CA PRO A 146 10.00 -13.65 -13.78
C PRO A 146 10.96 -14.06 -14.91
N ALA A 147 11.42 -13.12 -15.72
CA ALA A 147 12.32 -13.43 -16.85
C ALA A 147 13.74 -13.72 -16.36
N GLY A 148 14.24 -12.89 -15.45
CA GLY A 148 15.52 -13.09 -14.78
C GLY A 148 15.48 -14.14 -13.66
N GLN A 149 14.27 -14.52 -13.19
CA GLN A 149 14.05 -15.36 -12.00
C GLN A 149 14.65 -14.75 -10.73
N MET A 150 14.51 -13.43 -10.58
CA MET A 150 15.13 -12.65 -9.50
C MET A 150 14.09 -11.92 -8.65
N VAL A 151 14.39 -11.77 -7.36
CA VAL A 151 13.74 -10.80 -6.49
C VAL A 151 14.75 -9.71 -6.17
N HIS A 152 14.38 -8.46 -6.38
CA HIS A 152 15.23 -7.31 -6.15
C HIS A 152 14.60 -6.38 -5.13
N VAL A 153 15.35 -6.06 -4.08
CA VAL A 153 14.95 -5.10 -3.06
C VAL A 153 15.84 -3.87 -3.19
N LYS A 154 15.24 -2.73 -3.55
CA LYS A 154 15.93 -1.44 -3.59
C LYS A 154 15.40 -0.59 -2.45
N ALA A 155 16.26 -0.24 -1.51
CA ALA A 155 15.92 0.63 -0.37
C ALA A 155 17.14 1.49 0.00
N PRO A 156 17.33 2.67 -0.62
CA PRO A 156 18.52 3.50 -0.39
C PRO A 156 18.70 3.97 1.07
N GLY A 157 17.62 4.02 1.86
CA GLY A 157 17.68 4.30 3.30
C GLY A 157 18.10 3.11 4.17
N GLY A 158 18.22 1.91 3.60
CA GLY A 158 18.56 0.68 4.29
C GLY A 158 17.41 -0.33 4.37
N MET A 159 17.72 -1.55 4.82
CA MET A 159 16.79 -2.64 5.09
C MET A 159 17.07 -3.21 6.48
N THR A 160 16.04 -3.31 7.32
CA THR A 160 16.11 -3.94 8.64
C THR A 160 15.38 -5.27 8.58
N ILE A 161 15.97 -6.33 9.15
CA ILE A 161 15.40 -7.68 9.22
C ILE A 161 15.37 -8.12 10.67
N ASP A 162 14.20 -8.03 11.30
CA ASP A 162 13.95 -8.47 12.67
C ASP A 162 13.61 -9.97 12.72
N ALA A 163 14.53 -10.81 12.23
CA ALA A 163 14.36 -12.26 12.19
C ALA A 163 15.71 -12.97 12.06
N ASN A 164 15.70 -14.28 12.33
CA ASN A 164 16.80 -15.14 11.91
C ASN A 164 16.80 -15.27 10.38
N VAL A 165 17.96 -15.13 9.75
CA VAL A 165 18.11 -15.24 8.29
C VAL A 165 18.86 -16.52 7.93
N GLN A 166 18.27 -17.32 7.05
CA GLN A 166 18.92 -18.49 6.43
C GLN A 166 19.19 -18.20 4.95
N VAL A 167 20.45 -18.32 4.53
CA VAL A 167 20.87 -18.14 3.13
C VAL A 167 21.52 -19.42 2.64
N ASN A 168 20.92 -20.09 1.65
CA ASN A 168 21.44 -21.33 1.07
C ASN A 168 22.49 -21.09 -0.03
N GLY A 169 22.63 -19.85 -0.50
CA GLY A 169 23.62 -19.43 -1.48
C GLY A 169 24.76 -18.61 -0.87
N THR A 170 25.64 -18.12 -1.73
CA THR A 170 26.74 -17.22 -1.34
C THR A 170 26.22 -15.86 -0.89
N VAL A 171 26.80 -15.33 0.19
CA VAL A 171 26.60 -13.94 0.63
C VAL A 171 27.76 -13.09 0.16
N THR A 172 27.50 -12.09 -0.68
CA THR A 172 28.47 -11.09 -1.12
C THR A 172 28.09 -9.74 -0.54
N ALA A 173 29.04 -9.07 0.13
CA ALA A 173 28.86 -7.73 0.67
C ALA A 173 29.94 -6.81 0.11
N SER A 174 29.54 -5.70 -0.50
CA SER A 174 30.47 -4.67 -0.99
C SER A 174 30.97 -3.75 0.13
N GLN A 175 30.34 -3.82 1.30
CA GLN A 175 30.66 -3.06 2.51
C GLN A 175 30.87 -4.03 3.69
N ASP A 176 31.20 -3.48 4.86
CA ASP A 176 31.51 -4.27 6.05
C ASP A 176 30.34 -5.13 6.55
N ILE A 177 30.69 -6.33 7.03
CA ILE A 177 29.79 -7.19 7.83
C ILE A 177 30.17 -6.98 9.31
N THR A 178 29.28 -6.33 10.05
CA THR A 178 29.48 -6.03 11.47
C THR A 178 28.55 -6.88 12.34
N SER A 179 29.07 -7.47 13.41
CA SER A 179 28.29 -8.16 14.44
C SER A 179 28.38 -7.41 15.77
N THR A 180 27.27 -6.81 16.20
CA THR A 180 27.17 -6.10 17.49
C THR A 180 26.64 -7.04 18.55
N GLY A 181 27.42 -7.26 19.61
CA GLY A 181 27.08 -8.20 20.71
C GLY A 181 27.24 -9.69 20.35
N GLY A 182 27.09 -10.06 19.07
CA GLY A 182 27.25 -11.42 18.55
C GLY A 182 28.67 -11.76 18.09
N ASP A 183 28.80 -12.74 17.20
CA ASP A 183 30.06 -13.20 16.62
C ASP A 183 29.85 -13.59 15.15
N VAL A 184 30.93 -13.58 14.35
CA VAL A 184 30.94 -14.17 13.00
C VAL A 184 31.66 -15.51 13.12
N LYS A 185 31.00 -16.60 12.72
CA LYS A 185 31.53 -17.95 12.91
C LYS A 185 31.62 -18.71 11.60
N ALA A 186 32.72 -19.45 11.43
CA ALA A 186 32.86 -20.50 10.43
C ALA A 186 32.71 -21.86 11.13
N GLY A 187 31.51 -22.42 11.10
CA GLY A 187 31.17 -23.59 11.92
C GLY A 187 31.22 -23.25 13.42
N SER A 188 32.03 -23.98 14.18
CA SER A 188 32.25 -23.72 15.62
C SER A 188 33.35 -22.68 15.90
N ILE A 189 34.08 -22.23 14.88
CA ILE A 189 35.22 -21.32 15.03
C ILE A 189 34.74 -19.86 15.10
N SER A 190 35.05 -19.19 16.20
CA SER A 190 34.78 -17.77 16.44
C SER A 190 35.79 -16.88 15.74
N LEU A 191 35.35 -15.90 14.94
CA LEU A 191 36.27 -14.91 14.37
C LEU A 191 36.89 -14.04 15.48
N LYS A 192 36.17 -13.77 16.56
CA LYS A 192 36.67 -12.99 17.71
C LYS A 192 37.81 -13.65 18.48
N THR A 193 37.84 -14.98 18.55
CA THR A 193 38.80 -15.71 19.41
C THR A 193 39.56 -16.82 18.69
N HIS A 194 39.52 -16.89 17.35
CA HIS A 194 40.26 -17.92 16.63
C HIS A 194 41.77 -17.81 16.90
N VAL A 195 42.42 -18.96 17.01
CA VAL A 195 43.86 -19.08 17.25
C VAL A 195 44.45 -20.12 16.30
N HIS A 196 45.75 -20.05 16.06
CA HIS A 196 46.49 -21.00 15.25
C HIS A 196 47.42 -21.83 16.14
N SER A 197 47.34 -23.15 16.05
CA SER A 197 48.22 -24.10 16.77
C SER A 197 49.33 -24.62 15.86
N GLY A 198 50.37 -25.22 16.45
CA GLY A 198 51.47 -25.82 15.68
C GLY A 198 52.46 -24.81 15.10
N VAL A 199 52.46 -23.59 15.66
CA VAL A 199 53.43 -22.54 15.31
C VAL A 199 54.71 -22.72 16.12
N GLN A 200 55.87 -22.48 15.51
CA GLN A 200 57.11 -22.26 16.27
C GLN A 200 57.08 -20.86 16.85
N SER A 201 57.05 -20.75 18.18
CA SER A 201 56.97 -19.45 18.85
C SER A 201 58.27 -18.65 18.64
N GLY A 202 58.13 -17.41 18.18
CA GLY A 202 59.21 -16.43 18.10
C GLY A 202 58.80 -15.10 18.72
N SER A 203 59.72 -14.14 18.80
CA SER A 203 59.46 -12.80 19.35
C SER A 203 58.76 -11.85 18.37
N SER A 204 58.56 -12.26 17.12
CA SER A 204 57.97 -11.44 16.06
C SER A 204 56.47 -11.67 15.90
N ASN A 205 55.75 -10.65 15.43
CA ASN A 205 54.36 -10.79 15.00
C ASN A 205 54.27 -11.51 13.64
N SER A 206 53.18 -12.25 13.41
CA SER A 206 52.92 -12.94 12.14
C SER A 206 52.73 -12.01 10.93
N GLY A 207 52.67 -10.70 11.16
CA GLY A 207 52.23 -9.73 10.16
C GLY A 207 50.71 -9.74 9.99
N GLN A 208 50.22 -8.96 9.03
CA GLN A 208 48.82 -8.98 8.62
C GLN A 208 48.51 -10.31 7.92
N PRO A 209 47.28 -10.84 8.06
CA PRO A 209 46.83 -11.94 7.20
C PRO A 209 47.01 -11.55 5.73
N VAL A 210 47.60 -12.45 4.93
CA VAL A 210 47.76 -12.32 3.47
C VAL A 210 46.71 -13.13 2.73
#